data_AF-A0AAJ1XC32-F1
#
_entry.id   AF-A0AAJ1XC32-F1
#
_cell.length_a   1.000
_cell.length_b   1.000
_cell.length_c   1.000
_cell.angle_alpha   90.00
_cell.angle_beta   90.00
_cell.angle_gamma   90.00
#
_symmetry.space_group_name_H-M   'P 1'
#
loop_
_entity.id
_entity.type
_entity.pdbx_description
1 polymer ?
#
loop_
_entity_poly.entity_id
_entity_poly.type
_entity_poly.pdbx_seq_one_letter_code
_entity_poly.pdbx_strand_id
1 'polypeptide(L)'
;KRAIEDIRLQIQKELHLHRDSSWLYVLLHLNNAWRHYDVTSFPRINLQHTQLGNMEVMEALEWLERNSLSDDDVINIVNQVKAMSFVHSKTKKKRHFFCSYELMAAFAHSTVLCELRCQIFQPLSEVLINFNNSKRVFTARQKNGFFESHNDNFIFKSKQMNRTLISYVYSVIKKTTKRNPLEITKFIRGHSNEETTNIYIDIPQEQMDFITKQLFDLGHFGYAYDALSELILQESIDNREERTQTSLALKEVFGDVHHIEQVARYLNRLSEEQQIVYKVIKGLSIEERKDIYESIRLGQQPSKKEYFQCIYPICKFPNRDCEKCQFAVPNFYALSQLEEEFQLNFSNFKELFNTTTKQGEKIR
;
A
#
# COMPACT_ATOMS: atom_id res chain seq x y z
N LYS A 1 -21.85 33.89 -2.42
CA LYS A 1 -22.23 35.27 -2.81
C LYS A 1 -22.15 35.50 -4.32
N ARG A 2 -20.98 35.72 -4.97
CA ARG A 2 -20.92 35.91 -6.45
C ARG A 2 -21.56 34.78 -7.29
N ALA A 3 -21.49 33.54 -6.82
CA ALA A 3 -22.17 32.42 -7.47
C ALA A 3 -23.71 32.48 -7.37
N ILE A 4 -24.25 33.02 -6.27
CA ILE A 4 -25.70 33.22 -6.07
C ILE A 4 -26.17 34.38 -6.96
N GLU A 5 -25.37 35.45 -7.05
CA GLU A 5 -25.60 36.57 -7.97
C GLU A 5 -25.66 36.09 -9.43
N ASP A 6 -24.72 35.24 -9.87
CA ASP A 6 -24.77 34.62 -11.20
C ASP A 6 -26.06 33.82 -11.44
N ILE A 7 -26.54 33.08 -10.44
CA ILE A 7 -27.82 32.33 -10.53
C ILE A 7 -28.99 33.31 -10.68
N ARG A 8 -29.01 34.43 -9.93
CA ARG A 8 -30.05 35.46 -10.06
C ARG A 8 -30.04 36.15 -11.42
N LEU A 9 -28.86 36.51 -11.92
CA LEU A 9 -28.71 37.04 -13.27
C LEU A 9 -29.24 36.04 -14.31
N GLN A 10 -28.99 34.74 -14.11
CA GLN A 10 -29.55 33.70 -14.97
C GLN A 10 -31.10 33.66 -14.91
N ILE A 11 -31.71 33.86 -13.74
CA ILE A 11 -33.18 33.95 -13.59
C ILE A 11 -33.72 35.13 -14.41
N GLN A 12 -33.01 36.26 -14.37
CA GLN A 12 -33.34 37.48 -15.13
C GLN A 12 -32.99 37.39 -16.63
N LYS A 13 -32.45 36.24 -17.09
CA LYS A 13 -31.92 36.03 -18.45
C LYS A 13 -30.81 37.01 -18.84
N GLU A 14 -30.12 37.52 -17.83
CA GLU A 14 -28.95 38.37 -17.99
C GLU A 14 -27.66 37.55 -18.12
N LEU A 15 -26.60 38.26 -18.47
CA LEU A 15 -25.30 37.67 -18.74
C LEU A 15 -24.58 37.29 -17.44
N HIS A 16 -24.26 36.01 -17.29
CA HIS A 16 -23.67 35.44 -16.09
C HIS A 16 -22.46 34.54 -16.43
N LEU A 17 -21.65 34.21 -15.41
CA LEU A 17 -20.38 33.50 -15.60
C LEU A 17 -20.40 32.05 -15.11
N HIS A 18 -21.54 31.56 -14.62
CA HIS A 18 -21.68 30.21 -14.03
C HIS A 18 -20.63 29.93 -12.96
N ARG A 19 -20.44 30.88 -12.03
CA ARG A 19 -19.45 30.76 -10.95
C ARG A 19 -19.75 29.60 -9.99
N ASP A 20 -21.00 29.18 -9.85
CA ASP A 20 -21.40 27.96 -9.13
C ASP A 20 -20.68 26.72 -9.72
N SER A 21 -20.80 26.53 -11.04
CA SER A 21 -20.23 25.41 -11.76
C SER A 21 -18.71 25.54 -11.86
N SER A 22 -18.20 26.78 -11.95
CA SER A 22 -16.77 27.07 -11.93
C SER A 22 -16.11 26.66 -10.60
N TRP A 23 -16.74 26.99 -9.46
CA TRP A 23 -16.26 26.60 -8.14
C TRP A 23 -16.20 25.08 -7.99
N LEU A 24 -17.31 24.39 -8.28
CA LEU A 24 -17.35 22.93 -8.19
C LEU A 24 -16.31 22.27 -9.11
N TYR A 25 -16.16 22.77 -10.34
CA TYR A 25 -15.19 22.29 -11.32
C TYR A 25 -13.74 22.41 -10.80
N VAL A 26 -13.37 23.55 -10.20
CA VAL A 26 -12.03 23.79 -9.67
C VAL A 26 -11.78 22.94 -8.41
N LEU A 27 -12.75 22.85 -7.50
CA LEU A 27 -12.63 22.06 -6.26
C LEU A 27 -12.48 20.56 -6.54
N LEU A 28 -13.17 20.04 -7.56
CA LEU A 28 -12.98 18.66 -8.02
C LEU A 28 -11.56 18.45 -8.57
N HIS A 29 -11.01 19.42 -9.30
CA HIS A 29 -9.64 19.35 -9.78
C HIS A 29 -8.59 19.45 -8.66
N LEU A 30 -8.86 20.22 -7.61
CA LEU A 30 -7.98 20.34 -6.44
C LEU A 30 -7.91 19.05 -5.63
N ASN A 31 -8.99 18.26 -5.61
CA ASN A 31 -9.06 17.06 -4.78
C ASN A 31 -8.79 15.75 -5.55
N ASN A 32 -9.16 15.66 -6.82
CA ASN A 32 -9.36 14.35 -7.45
C ASN A 32 -8.54 14.05 -8.70
N ALA A 33 -7.71 14.96 -9.23
CA ALA A 33 -6.91 14.75 -10.45
C ALA A 33 -7.70 14.16 -11.67
N TRP A 34 -9.03 14.31 -11.68
CA TRP A 34 -9.92 13.74 -12.69
C TRP A 34 -9.82 14.49 -14.02
N ARG A 35 -10.08 13.81 -15.14
CA ARG A 35 -10.07 14.46 -16.46
C ARG A 35 -11.27 15.41 -16.60
N HIS A 36 -11.18 16.36 -17.50
CA HIS A 36 -12.26 17.31 -17.79
C HIS A 36 -13.64 16.63 -17.93
N TYR A 37 -13.76 15.62 -18.80
CA TYR A 37 -15.03 14.92 -19.02
C TYR A 37 -15.54 14.25 -17.75
N ASP A 38 -14.63 13.64 -16.99
CA ASP A 38 -14.91 12.98 -15.71
C ASP A 38 -15.42 13.96 -14.64
N VAL A 39 -14.92 15.20 -14.64
CA VAL A 39 -15.36 16.29 -13.77
C VAL A 39 -16.72 16.84 -14.25
N THR A 40 -16.89 17.09 -15.55
CA THR A 40 -18.16 17.64 -16.08
C THR A 40 -19.33 16.66 -16.03
N SER A 41 -19.07 15.35 -15.87
CA SER A 41 -20.08 14.32 -15.68
C SER A 41 -20.43 14.08 -14.21
N PHE A 42 -20.14 15.04 -13.33
CA PHE A 42 -20.41 14.91 -11.91
C PHE A 42 -21.93 14.85 -11.65
N PRO A 43 -22.42 13.81 -10.96
CA PRO A 43 -23.85 13.54 -10.79
C PRO A 43 -24.51 14.51 -9.82
N ARG A 44 -25.84 14.54 -9.84
CA ARG A 44 -26.66 15.28 -8.86
C ARG A 44 -26.58 14.69 -7.46
N ILE A 45 -26.87 15.53 -6.48
CA ILE A 45 -26.94 15.18 -5.05
C ILE A 45 -28.37 15.34 -4.54
N ASN A 46 -28.66 14.82 -3.35
CA ASN A 46 -29.99 14.93 -2.74
C ASN A 46 -29.87 15.81 -1.49
N LEU A 47 -30.68 16.88 -1.44
CA LEU A 47 -30.68 17.83 -0.32
C LEU A 47 -31.67 17.47 0.81
N GLN A 48 -32.47 16.41 0.68
CA GLN A 48 -33.52 16.03 1.65
C GLN A 48 -33.01 15.85 3.09
N HIS A 49 -31.77 15.42 3.27
CA HIS A 49 -31.15 15.22 4.59
C HIS A 49 -30.27 16.39 5.03
N THR A 50 -30.55 17.58 4.51
CA THR A 50 -29.89 18.83 4.90
C THR A 50 -30.92 19.82 5.40
N GLN A 51 -30.50 20.88 6.08
CA GLN A 51 -31.42 21.95 6.51
C GLN A 51 -32.18 22.62 5.35
N LEU A 52 -31.66 22.50 4.12
CA LEU A 52 -32.28 23.03 2.91
C LEU A 52 -33.32 22.09 2.29
N GLY A 53 -33.38 20.83 2.72
CA GLY A 53 -34.21 19.79 2.10
C GLY A 53 -35.72 20.04 2.18
N ASN A 54 -36.15 20.85 3.15
CA ASN A 54 -37.55 21.22 3.37
C ASN A 54 -37.87 22.65 2.90
N MET A 55 -36.89 23.37 2.34
CA MET A 55 -37.07 24.74 1.87
C MET A 55 -37.41 24.74 0.39
N GLU A 56 -38.21 25.71 -0.04
CA GLU A 56 -38.38 26.00 -1.46
C GLU A 56 -37.06 26.52 -2.05
N VAL A 57 -36.79 26.24 -3.33
CA VAL A 57 -35.48 26.45 -3.95
C VAL A 57 -35.01 27.91 -3.87
N MET A 58 -35.92 28.86 -4.03
CA MET A 58 -35.61 30.30 -3.94
C MET A 58 -35.32 30.75 -2.51
N GLU A 59 -36.05 30.20 -1.52
CA GLU A 59 -35.82 30.46 -0.10
C GLU A 59 -34.45 29.90 0.31
N ALA A 60 -34.10 28.69 -0.14
CA ALA A 60 -32.80 28.08 0.12
C ALA A 60 -31.64 28.94 -0.45
N LEU A 61 -31.80 29.53 -1.64
CA LEU A 61 -30.81 30.44 -2.22
C LEU A 61 -30.64 31.72 -1.39
N GLU A 62 -31.74 32.33 -0.94
CA GLU A 62 -31.71 33.52 -0.08
C GLU A 62 -31.08 33.22 1.29
N TRP A 63 -31.40 32.05 1.85
CA TRP A 63 -30.84 31.59 3.10
C TRP A 63 -29.31 31.45 3.02
N LEU A 64 -28.78 30.87 1.94
CA LEU A 64 -27.34 30.70 1.68
C LEU A 64 -26.57 32.01 1.46
N GLU A 65 -27.25 33.15 1.28
CA GLU A 65 -26.56 34.44 1.22
C GLU A 65 -26.13 34.96 2.59
N ARG A 66 -26.91 34.60 3.61
CA ARG A 66 -26.79 35.11 4.98
C ARG A 66 -26.23 34.07 5.93
N ASN A 67 -26.37 32.79 5.61
CA ASN A 67 -25.98 31.66 6.44
C ASN A 67 -24.98 30.75 5.71
N SER A 68 -24.36 29.85 6.46
CA SER A 68 -23.49 28.79 5.93
C SER A 68 -24.07 27.43 6.33
N LEU A 69 -23.78 26.41 5.53
CA LEU A 69 -24.14 25.04 5.87
C LEU A 69 -23.54 24.64 7.22
N SER A 70 -24.29 23.88 8.02
CA SER A 70 -23.77 23.31 9.25
C SER A 70 -22.71 22.25 8.95
N ASP A 71 -21.87 21.93 9.93
CA ASP A 71 -20.87 20.88 9.78
C ASP A 71 -21.53 19.52 9.46
N ASP A 72 -22.68 19.23 10.07
CA ASP A 72 -23.46 18.02 9.79
C ASP A 72 -23.94 17.96 8.34
N ASP A 73 -24.46 19.08 7.80
CA ASP A 73 -24.88 19.16 6.39
C ASP A 73 -23.70 18.97 5.44
N VAL A 74 -22.56 19.60 5.75
CA VAL A 74 -21.32 19.47 4.97
C VAL A 74 -20.86 18.01 4.94
N ILE A 75 -20.84 17.35 6.10
CA ILE A 75 -20.46 15.94 6.23
C ILE A 75 -21.44 15.05 5.47
N ASN A 76 -22.75 15.29 5.60
CA ASN A 76 -23.80 14.53 4.91
C ASN A 76 -23.64 14.62 3.38
N ILE A 77 -23.45 15.82 2.83
CA ILE A 77 -23.25 16.03 1.40
C ILE A 77 -21.98 15.32 0.91
N VAL A 78 -20.85 15.47 1.63
CA VAL A 78 -19.59 14.83 1.24
C VAL A 78 -19.70 13.31 1.31
N ASN A 79 -20.32 12.76 2.36
CA ASN A 79 -20.51 11.32 2.53
C ASN A 79 -21.45 10.75 1.47
N GLN A 80 -22.52 11.48 1.11
CA GLN A 80 -23.39 11.10 0.01
C GLN A 80 -22.58 10.93 -1.28
N VAL A 81 -21.73 11.91 -1.61
CA VAL A 81 -20.85 11.84 -2.79
C VAL A 81 -19.85 10.69 -2.69
N LYS A 82 -19.22 10.47 -1.52
CA LYS A 82 -18.27 9.35 -1.31
C LYS A 82 -18.92 7.98 -1.53
N ALA A 83 -20.21 7.84 -1.20
CA ALA A 83 -20.97 6.62 -1.40
C ALA A 83 -21.34 6.37 -2.87
N MET A 84 -21.25 7.38 -3.75
CA MET A 84 -21.55 7.24 -5.17
C MET A 84 -20.47 6.41 -5.89
N SER A 85 -20.90 5.60 -6.85
CA SER A 85 -20.00 4.87 -7.73
C SER A 85 -19.60 5.74 -8.92
N PHE A 86 -18.32 6.09 -9.00
CA PHE A 86 -17.78 6.80 -10.15
C PHE A 86 -17.01 5.86 -11.07
N VAL A 87 -17.10 6.11 -12.38
CA VAL A 87 -16.41 5.34 -13.40
C VAL A 87 -15.61 6.28 -14.29
N HIS A 88 -14.38 5.90 -14.65
CA HIS A 88 -13.59 6.64 -15.62
C HIS A 88 -14.23 6.55 -17.02
N SER A 89 -14.46 7.71 -17.64
CA SER A 89 -15.03 7.79 -18.99
C SER A 89 -14.23 7.02 -20.04
N LYS A 90 -12.88 7.10 -19.96
CA LYS A 90 -11.97 6.45 -20.92
C LYS A 90 -11.70 4.97 -20.64
N THR A 91 -11.52 4.58 -19.38
CA THR A 91 -11.05 3.23 -19.01
C THR A 91 -12.14 2.34 -18.41
N LYS A 92 -13.33 2.89 -18.15
CA LYS A 92 -14.47 2.20 -17.53
C LYS A 92 -14.19 1.57 -16.15
N LYS A 93 -13.06 1.90 -15.52
CA LYS A 93 -12.71 1.47 -14.16
C LYS A 93 -13.41 2.30 -13.10
N LYS A 94 -13.73 1.67 -11.96
CA LYS A 94 -14.19 2.37 -10.75
C LYS A 94 -13.14 3.37 -10.30
N ARG A 95 -13.57 4.54 -9.87
CA ARG A 95 -12.74 5.59 -9.28
C ARG A 95 -13.33 6.02 -7.95
N HIS A 96 -12.47 6.44 -7.03
CA HIS A 96 -12.89 6.93 -5.73
C HIS A 96 -12.93 8.46 -5.73
N PHE A 97 -13.89 9.01 -5.00
CA PHE A 97 -13.95 10.43 -4.70
C PHE A 97 -13.19 10.70 -3.39
N PHE A 98 -12.30 11.68 -3.45
CA PHE A 98 -11.55 12.23 -2.34
C PHE A 98 -11.98 13.68 -2.11
N CYS A 99 -12.03 14.08 -0.85
CA CYS A 99 -12.20 15.48 -0.45
C CYS A 99 -11.40 15.70 0.83
N SER A 100 -10.45 16.64 0.79
CA SER A 100 -9.70 17.02 1.97
C SER A 100 -10.61 17.76 2.95
N TYR A 101 -10.33 17.63 4.25
CA TYR A 101 -11.13 18.23 5.31
C TYR A 101 -11.24 19.75 5.15
N GLU A 102 -10.13 20.39 4.79
CA GLU A 102 -10.01 21.84 4.57
C GLU A 102 -10.90 22.36 3.44
N LEU A 103 -11.26 21.49 2.47
CA LEU A 103 -12.06 21.84 1.32
C LEU A 103 -13.51 21.35 1.40
N MET A 104 -13.89 20.60 2.44
CA MET A 104 -15.23 20.02 2.58
C MET A 104 -16.32 21.08 2.54
N ALA A 105 -16.17 22.16 3.33
CA ALA A 105 -17.16 23.23 3.38
C ALA A 105 -17.34 23.91 2.01
N ALA A 106 -16.23 24.29 1.36
CA ALA A 106 -16.27 24.92 0.04
C ALA A 106 -16.88 24.00 -1.02
N PHE A 107 -16.55 22.70 -0.97
CA PHE A 107 -17.11 21.69 -1.86
C PHE A 107 -18.62 21.53 -1.65
N ALA A 108 -19.07 21.38 -0.41
CA ALA A 108 -20.49 21.21 -0.09
C ALA A 108 -21.32 22.41 -0.58
N HIS A 109 -20.90 23.64 -0.25
CA HIS A 109 -21.59 24.85 -0.70
C HIS A 109 -21.66 24.95 -2.24
N SER A 110 -20.55 24.66 -2.92
CA SER A 110 -20.51 24.71 -4.39
C SER A 110 -21.42 23.66 -5.03
N THR A 111 -21.48 22.48 -4.43
CA THR A 111 -22.32 21.37 -4.90
C THR A 111 -23.80 21.68 -4.70
N VAL A 112 -24.17 22.23 -3.54
CA VAL A 112 -25.54 22.69 -3.24
C VAL A 112 -25.97 23.79 -4.19
N LEU A 113 -25.13 24.79 -4.44
CA LEU A 113 -25.48 25.88 -5.38
C LEU A 113 -25.70 25.35 -6.80
N CYS A 114 -24.88 24.40 -7.26
CA CYS A 114 -25.10 23.75 -8.55
C CYS A 114 -26.41 22.97 -8.57
N GLU A 115 -26.75 22.28 -7.49
CA GLU A 115 -27.96 21.48 -7.35
C GLU A 115 -29.22 22.36 -7.38
N LEU A 116 -29.25 23.44 -6.58
CA LEU A 116 -30.34 24.42 -6.59
C LEU A 116 -30.51 25.05 -7.98
N ARG A 117 -29.41 25.42 -8.65
CA ARG A 117 -29.48 25.89 -10.04
C ARG A 117 -30.06 24.83 -10.99
N CYS A 118 -29.67 23.56 -10.84
CA CYS A 118 -30.20 22.48 -11.67
C CYS A 118 -31.70 22.30 -11.46
N GLN A 119 -32.19 22.41 -10.22
CA GLN A 119 -33.63 22.36 -9.92
C GLN A 119 -34.41 23.48 -10.63
N ILE A 120 -33.86 24.70 -10.71
CA ILE A 120 -34.51 25.84 -11.37
C ILE A 120 -34.53 25.69 -12.90
N PHE A 121 -33.38 25.40 -13.51
CA PHE A 121 -33.21 25.56 -14.96
C PHE A 121 -33.11 24.26 -15.74
N GLN A 122 -32.70 23.17 -15.08
CA GLN A 122 -32.35 21.91 -15.74
C GLN A 122 -32.80 20.69 -14.91
N PRO A 123 -34.10 20.59 -14.55
CA PRO A 123 -34.57 19.55 -13.63
C PRO A 123 -34.35 18.14 -14.15
N LEU A 124 -34.27 17.97 -15.48
CA LEU A 124 -34.03 16.70 -16.18
C LEU A 124 -32.53 16.40 -16.40
N SER A 125 -31.61 17.27 -15.96
CA SER A 125 -30.18 17.02 -16.10
C SER A 125 -29.71 16.03 -15.04
N GLU A 126 -28.95 15.02 -15.47
CA GLU A 126 -28.29 14.06 -14.56
C GLU A 126 -26.98 14.59 -13.97
N VAL A 127 -26.52 15.76 -14.42
CA VAL A 127 -25.20 16.32 -14.09
C VAL A 127 -25.31 17.70 -13.47
N LEU A 128 -24.44 17.97 -12.50
CA LEU A 128 -24.40 19.26 -11.80
C LEU A 128 -23.69 20.34 -12.60
N ILE A 129 -22.56 20.04 -13.23
CA ILE A 129 -21.72 21.07 -13.85
C ILE A 129 -22.26 21.45 -15.22
N ASN A 130 -22.57 22.74 -15.40
CA ASN A 130 -22.98 23.30 -16.67
C ASN A 130 -22.29 24.64 -16.96
N PHE A 131 -21.67 24.76 -18.13
CA PHE A 131 -21.03 25.98 -18.62
C PHE A 131 -21.77 26.60 -19.82
N ASN A 132 -23.03 26.23 -20.02
CA ASN A 132 -23.92 26.69 -21.09
C ASN A 132 -23.33 26.49 -22.49
N ASN A 133 -22.73 25.32 -22.70
CA ASN A 133 -22.25 24.88 -24.01
C ASN A 133 -22.29 23.36 -24.12
N SER A 134 -22.49 22.84 -25.33
CA SER A 134 -22.70 21.41 -25.61
C SER A 134 -21.55 20.52 -25.13
N LYS A 135 -20.32 21.06 -25.11
CA LYS A 135 -19.12 20.35 -24.67
C LYS A 135 -18.84 20.50 -23.17
N ARG A 136 -19.65 21.26 -22.43
CA ARG A 136 -19.43 21.66 -21.02
C ARG A 136 -18.00 22.15 -20.77
N VAL A 137 -17.43 22.88 -21.72
CA VAL A 137 -16.08 23.43 -21.64
C VAL A 137 -16.11 24.67 -20.78
N PHE A 138 -15.20 24.74 -19.81
CA PHE A 138 -14.94 25.95 -19.05
C PHE A 138 -14.28 26.99 -19.97
N THR A 139 -15.04 28.00 -20.40
CA THR A 139 -14.63 28.94 -21.45
C THR A 139 -13.61 29.96 -20.94
N ALA A 140 -12.90 30.64 -21.85
CA ALA A 140 -11.94 31.69 -21.48
C ALA A 140 -12.60 32.83 -20.70
N ARG A 141 -13.79 33.25 -21.13
CA ARG A 141 -14.58 34.28 -20.43
C ARG A 141 -14.89 33.90 -18.98
N GLN A 142 -15.38 32.67 -18.76
CA GLN A 142 -15.72 32.18 -17.42
C GLN A 142 -14.47 32.01 -16.56
N LYS A 143 -13.35 31.52 -17.13
CA LYS A 143 -12.06 31.42 -16.42
C LYS A 143 -11.56 32.79 -15.98
N ASN A 144 -11.52 33.76 -16.90
CA ASN A 144 -11.01 35.09 -16.60
C ASN A 144 -11.88 35.79 -15.54
N GLY A 145 -13.21 35.66 -15.62
CA GLY A 145 -14.10 36.24 -14.61
C GLY A 145 -14.12 35.47 -13.27
N PHE A 146 -13.74 34.19 -13.26
CA PHE A 146 -13.59 33.41 -12.03
C PHE A 146 -12.26 33.70 -11.32
N PHE A 147 -11.18 33.83 -12.09
CA PHE A 147 -9.83 34.11 -11.59
C PHE A 147 -9.45 35.60 -11.69
N GLU A 148 -10.44 36.50 -11.81
CA GLU A 148 -10.22 37.94 -11.99
C GLU A 148 -9.44 38.60 -10.84
N SER A 149 -9.55 38.04 -9.63
CA SER A 149 -8.84 38.51 -8.44
C SER A 149 -7.54 37.73 -8.17
N HIS A 150 -7.11 36.88 -9.11
CA HIS A 150 -5.81 36.21 -9.08
C HIS A 150 -4.79 36.96 -9.94
N ASN A 151 -3.52 36.55 -9.86
CA ASN A 151 -2.45 37.14 -10.66
C ASN A 151 -2.80 37.17 -12.17
N ASP A 152 -2.56 38.31 -12.83
CA ASP A 152 -2.85 38.55 -14.25
C ASP A 152 -2.23 37.50 -15.20
N ASN A 153 -1.16 36.82 -14.78
CA ASN A 153 -0.49 35.79 -15.55
C ASN A 153 -1.04 34.37 -15.32
N PHE A 154 -2.08 34.21 -14.49
CA PHE A 154 -2.64 32.90 -14.18
C PHE A 154 -3.54 32.38 -15.30
N ILE A 155 -3.18 31.23 -15.87
CA ILE A 155 -3.97 30.56 -16.92
C ILE A 155 -4.44 29.20 -16.43
N PHE A 156 -5.74 29.08 -16.18
CA PHE A 156 -6.32 27.81 -15.77
C PHE A 156 -6.43 26.82 -16.93
N LYS A 157 -5.75 25.67 -16.78
CA LYS A 157 -5.88 24.50 -17.65
C LYS A 157 -6.07 23.23 -16.81
N SER A 158 -7.17 22.51 -17.05
CA SER A 158 -7.50 21.23 -16.39
C SER A 158 -6.32 20.24 -16.36
N LYS A 159 -5.65 20.05 -17.51
CA LYS A 159 -4.47 19.17 -17.63
C LYS A 159 -3.29 19.65 -16.78
N GLN A 160 -3.07 20.96 -16.71
CA GLN A 160 -1.99 21.56 -15.92
C GLN A 160 -2.29 21.41 -14.43
N MET A 161 -3.50 21.72 -14.00
CA MET A 161 -3.97 21.54 -12.62
C MET A 161 -3.78 20.10 -12.14
N ASN A 162 -4.19 19.12 -12.97
CA ASN A 162 -3.99 17.70 -12.66
C ASN A 162 -2.52 17.31 -12.56
N ARG A 163 -1.64 17.84 -13.45
CA ARG A 163 -0.19 17.59 -13.35
C ARG A 163 0.35 18.15 -12.05
N THR A 164 0.02 19.39 -11.72
CA THR A 164 0.46 20.07 -10.51
C THR A 164 0.04 19.31 -9.26
N LEU A 165 -1.24 18.92 -9.14
CA LEU A 165 -1.74 18.14 -8.01
C LEU A 165 -0.98 16.82 -7.85
N ILE A 166 -0.80 16.06 -8.93
CA ILE A 166 -0.08 14.78 -8.90
C ILE A 166 1.39 14.99 -8.49
N SER A 167 2.04 16.04 -9.00
CA SER A 167 3.42 16.38 -8.62
C SER A 167 3.54 16.76 -7.14
N TYR A 168 2.58 17.51 -6.60
CA TYR A 168 2.55 17.83 -5.16
C TYR A 168 2.32 16.59 -4.32
N VAL A 169 1.32 15.77 -4.65
CA VAL A 169 1.05 14.51 -3.95
C VAL A 169 2.30 13.62 -3.96
N TYR A 170 2.95 13.48 -5.11
CA TYR A 170 4.20 12.74 -5.25
C TYR A 170 5.30 13.29 -4.32
N SER A 171 5.52 14.61 -4.34
CA SER A 171 6.56 15.25 -3.51
C SER A 171 6.26 15.12 -2.02
N VAL A 172 5.00 15.23 -1.61
CA VAL A 172 4.60 15.10 -0.21
C VAL A 172 4.86 13.67 0.25
N ILE A 173 4.34 12.66 -0.47
CA ILE A 173 4.52 11.24 -0.10
C ILE A 173 6.00 10.89 -0.01
N LYS A 174 6.83 11.36 -0.96
CA LYS A 174 8.28 11.13 -0.96
C LYS A 174 8.96 11.72 0.28
N LYS A 175 8.48 12.85 0.80
CA LYS A 175 9.09 13.56 1.94
C LYS A 175 8.53 13.14 3.29
N THR A 176 7.25 12.77 3.37
CA THR A 176 6.55 12.53 4.64
C THR A 176 6.29 11.06 4.93
N THR A 177 6.50 10.16 3.97
CA THR A 177 6.22 8.72 4.15
C THR A 177 7.31 7.85 3.55
N LYS A 178 7.44 6.61 4.04
CA LYS A 178 8.29 5.57 3.41
C LYS A 178 7.59 4.85 2.24
N ARG A 179 6.39 5.28 1.81
CA ARG A 179 5.58 4.61 0.78
C ARG A 179 6.04 4.98 -0.63
N ASN A 180 5.76 4.12 -1.61
CA ASN A 180 6.05 4.38 -3.02
C ASN A 180 5.11 5.46 -3.58
N PRO A 181 5.61 6.67 -3.92
CA PRO A 181 4.76 7.74 -4.46
C PRO A 181 4.16 7.40 -5.83
N LEU A 182 4.78 6.50 -6.60
CA LEU A 182 4.26 6.07 -7.90
C LEU A 182 3.02 5.20 -7.77
N GLU A 183 2.95 4.33 -6.78
CA GLU A 183 1.76 3.48 -6.55
C GLU A 183 0.54 4.31 -6.17
N ILE A 184 0.75 5.29 -5.28
CA ILE A 184 -0.34 6.17 -4.82
C ILE A 184 -0.80 7.10 -5.95
N THR A 185 0.12 7.62 -6.76
CA THR A 185 -0.25 8.43 -7.92
C THR A 185 -0.91 7.62 -9.03
N LYS A 186 -0.52 6.35 -9.24
CA LYS A 186 -1.24 5.40 -10.11
C LYS A 186 -2.66 5.12 -9.60
N PHE A 187 -2.82 4.92 -8.29
CA PHE A 187 -4.12 4.72 -7.64
C PHE A 187 -5.05 5.94 -7.84
N ILE A 188 -4.57 7.15 -7.56
CA ILE A 188 -5.35 8.40 -7.72
C ILE A 188 -5.84 8.58 -9.16
N ARG A 189 -5.06 8.15 -10.16
CA ARG A 189 -5.43 8.32 -11.57
C ARG A 189 -6.23 7.16 -12.16
N GLY A 190 -6.30 5.99 -11.51
CA GLY A 190 -7.03 4.82 -12.00
C GLY A 190 -6.45 4.19 -13.29
N HIS A 191 -5.13 4.26 -13.51
CA HIS A 191 -4.47 3.75 -14.71
C HIS A 191 -4.24 2.22 -14.65
N SER A 192 -4.54 1.51 -15.76
CA SER A 192 -4.20 0.08 -15.97
C SER A 192 -2.88 -0.13 -16.71
N ASN A 193 -2.49 0.82 -17.58
CA ASN A 193 -1.38 0.65 -18.50
C ASN A 193 -0.15 1.43 -18.03
N GLU A 194 0.97 0.74 -17.99
CA GLU A 194 2.30 1.24 -17.61
C GLU A 194 2.74 2.43 -18.48
N GLU A 195 2.41 2.46 -19.77
CA GLU A 195 2.92 3.46 -20.73
C GLU A 195 2.41 4.90 -20.55
N THR A 196 1.21 5.12 -20.00
CA THR A 196 0.66 6.51 -19.94
C THR A 196 1.03 7.28 -18.68
N THR A 197 1.74 6.63 -17.75
CA THR A 197 2.32 7.28 -16.56
C THR A 197 3.68 7.92 -16.89
N ASN A 198 4.42 7.34 -17.83
CA ASN A 198 5.74 7.81 -18.29
C ASN A 198 5.71 9.17 -19.02
N ILE A 199 4.56 9.62 -19.51
CA ILE A 199 4.45 10.87 -20.29
C ILE A 199 4.46 12.13 -19.40
N TYR A 200 4.33 12.01 -18.08
CA TYR A 200 4.20 13.17 -17.18
C TYR A 200 5.18 13.21 -16.01
N ILE A 201 6.09 12.25 -15.96
CA ILE A 201 7.24 12.24 -15.07
C ILE A 201 8.37 11.81 -16.00
N ASP A 202 9.31 12.71 -16.31
CA ASP A 202 10.62 12.25 -16.81
C ASP A 202 11.21 11.45 -15.66
N ILE A 203 10.96 10.14 -15.66
CA ILE A 203 11.64 9.19 -14.81
C ILE A 203 12.86 8.82 -15.65
N PRO A 204 14.08 9.25 -15.27
CA PRO A 204 15.29 8.83 -15.96
C PRO A 204 15.29 7.31 -16.11
N GLN A 205 15.82 6.78 -17.22
CA GLN A 205 15.87 5.34 -17.48
C GLN A 205 16.47 4.59 -16.27
N GLU A 206 17.47 5.16 -15.60
CA GLU A 206 18.06 4.65 -14.36
C GLU A 206 17.04 4.46 -13.22
N GLN A 207 16.08 5.38 -13.07
CA GLN A 207 15.00 5.24 -12.08
C GLN A 207 13.93 4.24 -12.52
N MET A 208 13.66 4.11 -13.82
CA MET A 208 12.78 3.05 -14.34
C MET A 208 13.39 1.67 -14.14
N ASP A 209 14.69 1.53 -14.42
CA ASP A 209 15.46 0.30 -14.20
C ASP A 209 15.53 0.00 -12.69
N PHE A 210 15.71 1.01 -11.85
CA PHE A 210 15.60 0.88 -10.39
C PHE A 210 14.21 0.37 -9.97
N ILE A 211 13.12 0.99 -10.43
CA ILE A 211 11.75 0.57 -10.09
C ILE A 211 11.47 -0.85 -10.58
N THR A 212 11.99 -1.21 -11.75
CA THR A 212 11.80 -2.53 -12.37
C THR A 212 12.56 -3.60 -11.57
N LYS A 213 13.82 -3.34 -11.22
CA LYS A 213 14.61 -4.20 -10.31
C LYS A 213 13.91 -4.40 -8.97
N GLN A 214 13.31 -3.35 -8.43
CA GLN A 214 12.63 -3.40 -7.13
C GLN A 214 11.31 -4.18 -7.16
N LEU A 215 10.52 -4.04 -8.23
CA LEU A 215 9.19 -4.63 -8.32
C LEU A 215 9.17 -6.04 -8.92
N PHE A 216 10.08 -6.33 -9.85
CA PHE A 216 10.06 -7.58 -10.63
C PHE A 216 11.18 -8.54 -10.22
N ASP A 217 12.40 -8.06 -9.96
CA ASP A 217 13.53 -8.98 -9.69
C ASP A 217 13.46 -9.61 -8.30
N LEU A 218 12.92 -8.90 -7.31
CA LEU A 218 12.65 -9.48 -5.98
C LEU A 218 11.43 -10.41 -6.00
N GLY A 219 10.47 -10.19 -6.90
CA GLY A 219 9.23 -10.96 -7.00
C GLY A 219 8.22 -10.64 -5.88
N HIS A 220 7.09 -11.35 -5.88
CA HIS A 220 5.95 -11.07 -4.98
C HIS A 220 6.26 -11.12 -3.47
N PHE A 221 7.35 -11.80 -3.08
CA PHE A 221 7.77 -11.97 -1.69
C PHE A 221 9.07 -11.23 -1.35
N GLY A 222 9.38 -10.12 -2.06
CA GLY A 222 10.59 -9.33 -1.82
C GLY A 222 10.81 -8.91 -0.36
N TYR A 223 9.74 -8.69 0.40
CA TYR A 223 9.78 -8.34 1.82
C TYR A 223 10.41 -9.44 2.72
N ALA A 224 10.41 -10.70 2.28
CA ALA A 224 10.97 -11.80 3.06
C ALA A 224 12.50 -11.77 3.06
N TYR A 225 13.11 -11.47 1.91
CA TYR A 225 14.56 -11.28 1.79
C TYR A 225 15.04 -10.04 2.54
N ASP A 226 14.20 -9.01 2.54
CA ASP A 226 14.44 -7.78 3.29
C ASP A 226 14.43 -8.03 4.81
N ALA A 227 13.41 -8.74 5.32
CA ALA A 227 13.37 -9.15 6.73
C ALA A 227 14.53 -10.08 7.11
N LEU A 228 14.92 -10.99 6.21
CA LEU A 228 16.09 -11.85 6.41
C LEU A 228 17.39 -11.03 6.48
N SER A 229 17.51 -9.97 5.68
CA SER A 229 18.67 -9.08 5.70
C SER A 229 18.80 -8.34 7.03
N GLU A 230 17.69 -7.84 7.57
CA GLU A 230 17.65 -7.17 8.88
C GLU A 230 18.03 -8.15 10.02
N LEU A 231 17.60 -9.41 9.93
CA LEU A 231 17.95 -10.45 10.90
C LEU A 231 19.45 -10.80 10.88
N ILE A 232 20.06 -10.90 9.69
CA ILE A 232 21.47 -11.28 9.54
C ILE A 232 22.39 -10.13 9.95
N LEU A 233 22.09 -8.91 9.49
CA LEU A 233 22.94 -7.73 9.70
C LEU A 233 22.74 -7.09 11.08
N GLN A 234 21.61 -7.40 11.75
CA GLN A 234 21.21 -6.82 13.04
C GLN A 234 21.07 -5.29 13.03
N GLU A 235 21.10 -4.66 11.85
CA GLU A 235 20.93 -3.23 11.63
C GLU A 235 20.04 -3.01 10.40
N SER A 236 19.20 -1.97 10.45
CA SER A 236 18.38 -1.59 9.30
C SER A 236 19.22 -0.78 8.30
N ILE A 237 19.30 -1.24 7.06
CA ILE A 237 19.95 -0.49 5.98
C ILE A 237 19.05 0.71 5.63
N ASP A 238 19.53 1.93 5.93
CA ASP A 238 18.81 3.18 5.64
C ASP A 238 18.79 3.52 4.15
N ASN A 239 19.85 3.14 3.42
CA ASN A 239 19.91 3.32 1.98
C ASN A 239 19.08 2.25 1.25
N ARG A 240 18.02 2.70 0.56
CA ARG A 240 17.09 1.83 -0.16
C ARG A 240 17.73 1.06 -1.33
N GLU A 241 18.73 1.62 -2.01
CA GLU A 241 19.43 0.93 -3.09
C GLU A 241 20.26 -0.23 -2.54
N GLU A 242 21.01 0.05 -1.48
CA GLU A 242 21.83 -0.94 -0.78
C GLU A 242 20.98 -2.07 -0.21
N ARG A 243 19.85 -1.73 0.42
CA ARG A 243 18.89 -2.70 0.98
C ARG A 243 18.34 -3.66 -0.07
N THR A 244 18.07 -3.17 -1.27
CA THR A 244 17.59 -3.99 -2.38
C THR A 244 18.69 -4.85 -2.99
N GLN A 245 19.91 -4.32 -3.11
CA GLN A 245 21.05 -5.14 -3.55
C GLN A 245 21.31 -6.29 -2.58
N THR A 246 21.26 -6.03 -1.27
CA THR A 246 21.37 -7.06 -0.23
C THR A 246 20.24 -8.08 -0.33
N SER A 247 19.00 -7.63 -0.53
CA SER A 247 17.85 -8.53 -0.70
C SER A 247 17.96 -9.41 -1.95
N LEU A 248 18.49 -8.87 -3.05
CA LEU A 248 18.74 -9.62 -4.28
C LEU A 248 19.88 -10.65 -4.10
N ALA A 249 20.97 -10.27 -3.43
CA ALA A 249 22.05 -11.19 -3.11
C ALA A 249 21.56 -12.34 -2.22
N LEU A 250 20.72 -12.05 -1.22
CA LEU A 250 20.09 -13.08 -0.38
C LEU A 250 19.16 -13.98 -1.20
N LYS A 251 18.44 -13.44 -2.18
CA LYS A 251 17.62 -14.24 -3.09
C LYS A 251 18.44 -15.18 -3.96
N GLU A 252 19.62 -14.75 -4.43
CA GLU A 252 20.53 -15.63 -5.17
C GLU A 252 21.08 -16.77 -4.29
N VAL A 253 21.36 -16.51 -3.01
CA VAL A 253 21.92 -17.49 -2.08
C VAL A 253 20.87 -18.46 -1.54
N PHE A 254 19.73 -17.94 -1.07
CA PHE A 254 18.69 -18.73 -0.41
C PHE A 254 17.65 -19.28 -1.38
N GLY A 255 17.65 -18.84 -2.64
CA GLY A 255 16.66 -19.25 -3.64
C GLY A 255 15.28 -18.67 -3.33
N ASP A 256 14.22 -19.41 -3.65
CA ASP A 256 12.83 -18.97 -3.45
C ASP A 256 12.41 -18.88 -1.97
N VAL A 257 11.34 -18.12 -1.68
CA VAL A 257 10.86 -17.82 -0.33
C VAL A 257 10.52 -19.07 0.47
N HIS A 258 10.14 -20.15 -0.20
CA HIS A 258 9.89 -21.43 0.45
C HIS A 258 11.13 -21.99 1.15
N HIS A 259 12.34 -21.75 0.63
CA HIS A 259 13.58 -22.17 1.29
C HIS A 259 13.84 -21.33 2.54
N ILE A 260 13.62 -20.01 2.49
CA ILE A 260 13.72 -19.13 3.67
C ILE A 260 12.74 -19.60 4.75
N GLU A 261 11.51 -19.91 4.38
CA GLU A 261 10.51 -20.42 5.32
C GLU A 261 10.95 -21.77 5.94
N GLN A 262 11.50 -22.68 5.14
CA GLN A 262 12.03 -23.95 5.65
C GLN A 262 13.19 -23.75 6.62
N VAL A 263 14.13 -22.86 6.30
CA VAL A 263 15.25 -22.51 7.20
C VAL A 263 14.71 -21.90 8.49
N ALA A 264 13.76 -20.97 8.41
CA ALA A 264 13.16 -20.36 9.59
C ALA A 264 12.43 -21.40 10.47
N ARG A 265 11.66 -22.32 9.86
CA ARG A 265 11.01 -23.43 10.58
C ARG A 265 12.05 -24.33 11.26
N TYR A 266 13.15 -24.64 10.58
CA TYR A 266 14.22 -25.46 11.13
C TYR A 266 14.90 -24.77 12.33
N LEU A 267 15.25 -23.49 12.21
CA LEU A 267 15.85 -22.70 13.30
C LEU A 267 14.90 -22.56 14.50
N ASN A 268 13.62 -22.31 14.24
CA ASN A 268 12.61 -22.23 15.31
C ASN A 268 12.49 -23.57 16.05
N ARG A 269 12.46 -24.68 15.33
CA ARG A 269 12.46 -26.02 15.93
C ARG A 269 13.72 -26.25 16.77
N LEU A 270 14.90 -25.90 16.28
CA LEU A 270 16.14 -26.03 17.07
C LEU A 270 16.09 -25.19 18.35
N SER A 271 15.58 -23.96 18.28
CA SER A 271 15.38 -23.10 19.44
C SER A 271 14.42 -23.71 20.45
N GLU A 272 13.29 -24.27 20.00
CA GLU A 272 12.35 -24.99 20.86
C GLU A 272 13.00 -26.20 21.54
N GLU A 273 13.74 -27.02 20.80
CA GLU A 273 14.47 -28.18 21.33
C GLU A 273 15.49 -27.74 22.40
N GLN A 274 16.27 -26.68 22.14
CA GLN A 274 17.21 -26.10 23.11
C GLN A 274 16.50 -25.55 24.36
N GLN A 275 15.37 -24.87 24.21
CA GLN A 275 14.59 -24.35 25.34
C GLN A 275 14.05 -25.47 26.23
N ILE A 276 13.68 -26.62 25.65
CA ILE A 276 13.26 -27.78 26.44
C ILE A 276 14.45 -28.30 27.26
N VAL A 277 15.63 -28.45 26.66
CA VAL A 277 16.84 -28.87 27.37
C VAL A 277 17.20 -27.88 28.48
N TYR A 278 17.16 -26.58 28.19
CA TYR A 278 17.41 -25.52 29.17
C TYR A 278 16.46 -25.60 30.36
N LYS A 279 15.15 -25.80 30.14
CA LYS A 279 14.16 -25.98 31.21
C LYS A 279 14.48 -27.19 32.08
N VAL A 280 14.89 -28.30 31.48
CA VAL A 280 15.31 -29.51 32.21
C VAL A 280 16.52 -29.21 33.09
N ILE A 281 17.58 -28.62 32.52
CA ILE A 281 18.81 -28.30 33.26
C ILE A 281 18.52 -27.29 34.39
N LYS A 282 17.69 -26.28 34.15
CA LYS A 282 17.31 -25.28 35.16
C LYS A 282 16.45 -25.86 36.28
N GLY A 283 15.70 -26.92 36.00
CA GLY A 283 14.89 -27.64 36.98
C GLY A 283 15.72 -28.50 37.96
N LEU A 284 16.99 -28.75 37.67
CA LEU A 284 17.91 -29.51 38.52
C LEU A 284 18.56 -28.63 39.59
N SER A 285 18.87 -29.23 40.73
CA SER A 285 19.68 -28.59 41.78
C SER A 285 21.10 -28.27 41.28
N ILE A 286 21.86 -27.52 42.07
CA ILE A 286 23.25 -27.19 41.72
C ILE A 286 24.13 -28.45 41.81
N GLU A 287 23.84 -29.30 42.79
CA GLU A 287 24.51 -30.57 43.04
C GLU A 287 24.24 -31.55 41.88
N GLU A 288 22.97 -31.74 41.49
CA GLU A 288 22.59 -32.61 40.38
C GLU A 288 23.24 -32.18 39.05
N ARG A 289 23.33 -30.87 38.81
CA ARG A 289 24.01 -30.33 37.63
C ARG A 289 25.51 -30.63 37.63
N LYS A 290 26.17 -30.49 38.78
CA LYS A 290 27.60 -30.82 38.92
C LYS A 290 27.84 -32.31 38.71
N ASP A 291 27.02 -33.17 39.30
CA ASP A 291 27.14 -34.61 39.17
C ASP A 291 26.95 -35.06 37.72
N ILE A 292 25.93 -34.53 37.04
CA ILE A 292 25.70 -34.83 35.62
C ILE A 292 26.89 -34.34 34.78
N TYR A 293 27.39 -33.13 35.01
CA TYR A 293 28.53 -32.58 34.27
C TYR A 293 29.80 -33.41 34.42
N GLU A 294 30.19 -33.76 35.66
CA GLU A 294 31.37 -34.59 35.90
C GLU A 294 31.18 -36.00 35.32
N SER A 295 29.98 -36.57 35.42
CA SER A 295 29.68 -37.89 34.82
C SER A 295 29.77 -37.86 33.29
N ILE A 296 29.28 -36.80 32.63
CA ILE A 296 29.41 -36.62 31.17
C ILE A 296 30.90 -36.52 30.79
N ARG A 297 31.66 -35.72 31.54
CA ARG A 297 33.09 -35.51 31.31
C ARG A 297 33.90 -36.80 31.48
N LEU A 298 33.52 -37.66 32.42
CA LEU A 298 34.13 -38.97 32.66
C LEU A 298 33.61 -40.07 31.71
N GLY A 299 32.63 -39.79 30.86
CA GLY A 299 32.06 -40.78 29.93
C GLY A 299 31.15 -41.81 30.60
N GLN A 300 30.60 -41.48 31.78
CA GLN A 300 29.87 -42.43 32.64
C GLN A 300 28.34 -42.31 32.53
N GLN A 301 27.82 -41.38 31.73
CA GLN A 301 26.36 -41.29 31.53
C GLN A 301 25.83 -42.43 30.65
N PRO A 302 24.64 -42.96 30.95
CA PRO A 302 24.04 -44.03 30.16
C PRO A 302 23.49 -43.50 28.84
N SER A 303 23.39 -44.38 27.85
CA SER A 303 22.75 -44.11 26.57
C SER A 303 22.25 -45.40 25.93
N LYS A 304 21.45 -45.28 24.87
CA LYS A 304 20.97 -46.44 24.10
C LYS A 304 21.88 -46.81 22.92
N LYS A 305 22.80 -45.90 22.55
CA LYS A 305 23.68 -46.06 21.40
C LYS A 305 25.12 -45.80 21.83
N GLU A 306 26.04 -46.63 21.36
CA GLU A 306 27.47 -46.47 21.60
C GLU A 306 27.93 -45.07 21.19
N TYR A 307 28.91 -44.52 21.93
CA TYR A 307 29.47 -43.17 21.72
C TYR A 307 28.56 -41.97 22.03
N PHE A 308 27.31 -42.22 22.44
CA PHE A 308 26.42 -41.19 22.98
C PHE A 308 26.35 -41.28 24.51
N GLN A 309 26.04 -40.16 25.14
CA GLN A 309 25.69 -40.03 26.55
C GLN A 309 24.31 -39.36 26.66
N CYS A 310 23.64 -39.43 27.80
CA CYS A 310 22.32 -38.82 28.02
C CYS A 310 22.34 -37.93 29.25
N ILE A 311 21.59 -36.82 29.22
CA ILE A 311 21.38 -35.96 30.39
C ILE A 311 20.52 -36.66 31.45
N TYR A 312 19.67 -37.61 31.01
CA TYR A 312 18.86 -38.42 31.92
C TYR A 312 19.54 -39.75 32.26
N PRO A 313 19.53 -40.18 33.53
CA PRO A 313 20.03 -41.49 33.94
C PRO A 313 19.17 -42.64 33.41
N ILE A 314 17.88 -42.39 33.14
CA ILE A 314 16.95 -43.36 32.55
C ILE A 314 16.29 -42.71 31.34
N CYS A 315 16.41 -43.33 30.17
CA CYS A 315 15.87 -42.80 28.92
C CYS A 315 14.34 -42.63 29.01
N LYS A 316 13.86 -41.40 28.82
CA LYS A 316 12.42 -41.07 28.81
C LYS A 316 11.75 -41.32 27.45
N PHE A 317 12.53 -41.64 26.41
CA PHE A 317 12.05 -41.81 25.04
C PHE A 317 12.52 -43.16 24.47
N PRO A 318 11.89 -44.28 24.83
CA PRO A 318 12.34 -45.61 24.41
C PRO A 318 12.39 -45.80 22.89
N ASN A 319 11.42 -45.23 22.16
CA ASN A 319 11.27 -45.42 20.71
C ASN A 319 12.02 -44.41 19.83
N ARG A 320 12.76 -43.44 20.41
CA ARG A 320 13.48 -42.39 19.65
C ARG A 320 14.98 -42.68 19.63
N ASP A 321 15.62 -42.64 18.46
CA ASP A 321 17.07 -42.82 18.33
C ASP A 321 17.85 -41.71 19.07
N CYS A 322 19.00 -42.07 19.65
CA CYS A 322 19.86 -41.10 20.36
C CYS A 322 20.34 -39.97 19.44
N GLU A 323 20.61 -40.25 18.16
CA GLU A 323 21.03 -39.26 17.15
C GLU A 323 20.01 -38.15 16.91
N LYS A 324 18.72 -38.46 17.12
CA LYS A 324 17.59 -37.55 16.88
C LYS A 324 17.03 -36.99 18.20
N CYS A 325 17.73 -37.20 19.31
CA CYS A 325 17.27 -36.84 20.64
C CYS A 325 18.02 -35.61 21.16
N GLN A 326 17.29 -34.54 21.44
CA GLN A 326 17.83 -33.30 22.01
C GLN A 326 18.55 -33.44 23.36
N PHE A 327 18.34 -34.55 24.08
CA PHE A 327 18.98 -34.82 25.38
C PHE A 327 20.23 -35.70 25.26
N ALA A 328 20.60 -36.10 24.04
CA ALA A 328 21.80 -36.88 23.80
C ALA A 328 23.02 -35.94 23.73
N VAL A 329 24.12 -36.41 24.31
CA VAL A 329 25.43 -35.74 24.31
C VAL A 329 26.39 -36.63 23.53
N PRO A 330 26.66 -36.33 22.25
CA PRO A 330 27.61 -37.09 21.45
C PRO A 330 29.04 -36.89 21.98
N ASN A 331 29.83 -37.95 22.02
CA ASN A 331 31.27 -37.84 22.26
C ASN A 331 32.04 -37.65 20.94
N PHE A 332 33.37 -37.50 21.02
CA PHE A 332 34.23 -37.29 19.85
C PHE A 332 34.09 -38.38 18.77
N TYR A 333 33.95 -39.65 19.17
CA TYR A 333 33.78 -40.78 18.25
C TYR A 333 32.43 -40.74 17.55
N ALA A 334 31.35 -40.39 18.27
CA ALA A 334 30.04 -40.20 17.66
C ALA A 334 30.07 -39.08 16.61
N LEU A 335 30.77 -37.97 16.89
CA LEU A 335 30.93 -36.88 15.93
C LEU A 335 31.75 -37.31 14.71
N SER A 336 32.83 -38.08 14.90
CA SER A 336 33.68 -38.60 13.82
C SER A 336 32.89 -39.55 12.91
N GLN A 337 32.10 -40.46 13.49
CA GLN A 337 31.26 -41.38 12.72
C GLN A 337 30.16 -40.64 11.96
N LEU A 338 29.52 -39.65 12.58
CA LEU A 338 28.51 -38.82 11.91
C LEU A 338 29.11 -38.03 10.73
N GLU A 339 30.35 -37.58 10.85
CA GLU A 339 31.08 -36.94 9.74
C GLU A 339 31.31 -37.91 8.59
N GLU A 340 31.82 -39.12 8.87
CA GLU A 340 32.05 -40.14 7.85
C GLU A 340 30.75 -40.52 7.12
N GLU A 341 29.66 -40.75 7.86
CA GLU A 341 28.35 -41.06 7.29
C GLU A 341 27.81 -39.89 6.45
N PHE A 342 28.03 -38.65 6.87
CA PHE A 342 27.66 -37.47 6.10
C PHE A 342 28.45 -37.38 4.79
N GLN A 343 29.77 -37.56 4.82
CA GLN A 343 30.62 -37.55 3.63
C GLN A 343 30.24 -38.64 2.63
N LEU A 344 29.95 -39.85 3.13
CA LEU A 344 29.49 -40.96 2.30
C LEU A 344 28.17 -40.63 1.60
N ASN A 345 27.17 -40.17 2.37
CA ASN A 345 25.86 -39.81 1.85
C ASN A 345 25.93 -38.66 0.84
N PHE A 346 26.75 -37.65 1.10
CA PHE A 346 26.97 -36.53 0.20
C PHE A 346 27.63 -36.97 -1.11
N SER A 347 28.64 -37.87 -1.03
CA SER A 347 29.31 -38.43 -2.20
C SER A 347 28.35 -39.24 -3.07
N ASN A 348 27.55 -40.10 -2.44
CA ASN A 348 26.51 -40.88 -3.11
C ASN A 348 25.47 -39.97 -3.80
N PHE A 349 25.00 -38.94 -3.10
CA PHE A 349 24.09 -37.95 -3.66
C PHE A 349 24.70 -37.26 -4.89
N LYS A 350 25.96 -36.85 -4.83
CA LYS A 350 26.66 -36.19 -5.94
C LYS A 350 26.78 -37.08 -7.17
N GLU A 351 27.07 -38.37 -6.98
CA GLU A 351 27.11 -39.34 -8.10
C GLU A 351 25.73 -39.58 -8.72
N LEU A 352 24.70 -39.79 -7.89
CA LEU A 352 23.32 -39.98 -8.33
C LEU A 352 22.76 -38.75 -9.07
N PHE A 353 23.04 -37.55 -8.55
CA PHE A 353 22.62 -36.30 -9.15
C PHE A 353 23.21 -36.08 -10.54
N ASN A 354 24.50 -36.41 -10.72
CA ASN A 354 25.17 -36.27 -12.01
C ASN A 354 24.65 -37.26 -13.06
N THR A 355 24.34 -38.50 -12.64
CA THR A 355 23.95 -39.61 -13.52
C THR A 355 22.46 -39.63 -13.89
N THR A 356 21.59 -38.94 -13.13
CA THR A 356 20.15 -38.90 -13.42
C THR A 356 19.83 -38.21 -14.76
N THR A 357 19.01 -38.84 -15.61
CA THR A 357 18.61 -38.31 -16.93
C THR A 357 17.29 -37.54 -16.90
N LYS A 358 16.53 -37.63 -15.80
CA LYS A 358 15.26 -36.92 -15.64
C LYS A 358 15.51 -35.47 -15.25
N GLN A 359 15.17 -34.54 -16.15
CA GLN A 359 15.29 -33.10 -15.90
C GLN A 359 14.57 -32.65 -14.61
N GLY A 360 13.48 -33.33 -14.21
CA GLY A 360 12.72 -33.07 -12.99
C GLY A 360 13.48 -33.31 -11.67
N GLU A 361 14.44 -34.23 -11.68
CA GLU A 361 15.31 -34.53 -10.52
C GLU A 361 16.59 -33.68 -10.55
N LYS A 362 16.81 -32.93 -11.64
CA LYS A 362 17.92 -31.98 -11.85
C LYS A 362 17.48 -30.52 -11.71
N ILE A 363 16.27 -30.23 -11.22
CA ILE A 363 15.75 -28.86 -11.20
C ILE A 363 16.45 -28.03 -10.12
N ARG A 364 17.08 -26.96 -10.62
CA ARG A 364 17.55 -25.70 -10.02
C ARG A 364 17.36 -25.48 -8.52
#